data_AF-A0A821AFL4-F1
#
_entry.id   AF-A0A821AFL4-F1
#
_cell.length_a   1.000
_cell.length_b   1.000
_cell.length_c   1.000
_cell.angle_alpha   90.00
_cell.angle_beta   90.00
_cell.angle_gamma   90.00
#
_symmetry.space_group_name_H-M   'P 1'
#
loop_
_entity.id
_entity.type
_entity.pdbx_description
1 polymer ?
#
loop_
_entity_poly.entity_id
_entity_poly.type
_entity_poly.pdbx_seq_one_letter_code
_entity_poly.pdbx_strand_id
1 'polypeptide(L)'
;MAESSYESTIDVSFANDMIKSMADEISEILDLDDSESKGQIVNDLFENGRQSLVKYEEDIICKKYKDVMNGRENKMMCLLKKYYRRKWEEQYGKSNPWFISF
;
A
#
# COMPACT_ATOMS: atom_id res chain seq x y z
N MET A 1 5.85 -27.30 -35.98
CA MET A 1 4.81 -27.22 -34.93
C MET A 1 5.22 -26.07 -34.02
N ALA A 2 4.46 -24.98 -34.05
CA ALA A 2 4.74 -23.78 -33.27
C ALA A 2 4.05 -23.93 -31.91
N GLU A 3 4.82 -24.09 -30.85
CA GLU A 3 4.31 -23.92 -29.48
C GLU A 3 4.52 -22.45 -29.10
N SER A 4 3.43 -21.69 -29.22
CA SER A 4 3.34 -20.31 -28.75
C SER A 4 3.38 -20.31 -27.23
N SER A 5 4.53 -19.96 -26.66
CA SER A 5 4.69 -19.67 -25.24
C SER A 5 4.24 -18.23 -24.99
N TYR A 6 2.96 -18.06 -24.66
CA TYR A 6 2.46 -16.80 -24.11
C TYR A 6 2.85 -16.74 -22.63
N GLU A 7 4.08 -16.30 -22.36
CA GLU A 7 4.43 -15.83 -21.03
C GLU A 7 3.55 -14.63 -20.69
N SER A 8 2.67 -14.82 -19.72
CA SER A 8 1.73 -13.83 -19.22
C SER A 8 2.51 -12.63 -18.68
N THR A 9 2.64 -11.58 -19.48
CA THR A 9 3.22 -10.27 -19.12
C THR A 9 2.24 -9.40 -18.33
N ILE A 10 1.11 -9.96 -17.89
CA ILE A 10 0.27 -9.42 -16.81
C ILE A 10 1.00 -9.84 -15.51
N ASP A 11 1.56 -8.99 -14.67
CA ASP A 11 0.78 -8.01 -13.90
C ASP A 11 1.69 -7.01 -13.15
N VAL A 12 2.96 -6.83 -13.56
CA VAL A 12 3.87 -5.95 -12.82
C VAL A 12 3.45 -4.48 -12.98
N SER A 13 2.98 -4.07 -14.16
CA SER A 13 2.53 -2.68 -14.38
C SER A 13 1.24 -2.37 -13.63
N PHE A 14 0.28 -3.30 -13.61
CA PHE A 14 -1.01 -3.12 -12.93
C PHE A 14 -0.86 -3.12 -11.41
N ALA A 15 0.04 -3.95 -10.86
CA ALA A 15 0.43 -3.87 -9.45
C ALA A 15 1.05 -2.50 -9.14
N ASN A 16 1.91 -1.98 -10.01
CA ASN A 16 2.51 -0.65 -9.86
C ASN A 16 1.47 0.48 -9.93
N ASP A 17 0.52 0.41 -10.86
CA ASP A 17 -0.55 1.39 -11.02
C ASP A 17 -1.48 1.41 -9.80
N MET A 18 -1.79 0.24 -9.24
CA MET A 18 -2.58 0.15 -8.01
C MET A 18 -1.82 0.66 -6.78
N ILE A 19 -0.54 0.33 -6.64
CA ILE A 19 0.29 0.86 -5.53
C ILE A 19 0.38 2.39 -5.64
N LYS A 20 0.55 2.92 -6.85
CA LYS A 20 0.57 4.35 -7.10
C LYS A 20 -0.78 5.02 -6.75
N SER A 21 -1.90 4.41 -7.16
CA SER A 21 -3.23 4.90 -6.78
C SER A 21 -3.45 4.88 -5.26
N MET A 22 -2.93 3.87 -4.54
CA MET A 22 -2.98 3.85 -3.08
C MET A 22 -2.09 4.93 -2.45
N ALA A 23 -0.91 5.17 -3.01
CA ALA A 23 0.01 6.22 -2.57
C ALA A 23 -0.64 7.61 -2.70
N ASP A 24 -1.33 7.86 -3.81
CA ASP A 24 -2.08 9.10 -4.04
C ASP A 24 -3.22 9.25 -3.02
N GLU A 25 -4.03 8.20 -2.81
CA GLU A 25 -5.11 8.23 -1.81
C GLU A 25 -4.60 8.43 -0.37
N ILE A 26 -3.47 7.81 0.00
CA ILE A 26 -2.85 7.99 1.32
C ILE A 26 -2.40 9.45 1.49
N SER A 27 -1.80 10.02 0.44
CA SER A 27 -1.34 11.41 0.44
C SER A 27 -2.50 12.38 0.63
N GLU A 28 -3.63 12.14 -0.04
CA GLU A 28 -4.87 12.93 0.15
C GLU A 28 -5.46 12.78 1.56
N ILE A 29 -5.44 11.56 2.12
CA ILE A 29 -5.97 11.32 3.48
C ILE A 29 -5.16 12.11 4.51
N LEU A 30 -3.84 12.05 4.38
CA LEU A 30 -2.88 12.70 5.27
C LEU A 30 -2.71 14.19 4.97
N ASP A 31 -3.26 14.67 3.86
CA ASP A 31 -3.16 16.06 3.40
C ASP A 31 -1.69 16.49 3.30
N LEU A 32 -0.88 15.62 2.68
CA LEU A 32 0.54 15.88 2.49
C LEU A 32 0.69 16.92 1.38
N ASP A 33 1.27 18.07 1.72
CA ASP A 33 1.75 19.01 0.71
C ASP A 33 2.73 18.30 -0.23
N ASP A 34 2.78 18.75 -1.49
CA ASP A 34 3.64 18.24 -2.58
C ASP A 34 5.13 18.55 -2.31
N SER A 35 5.59 18.03 -1.18
CA SER A 35 6.92 18.17 -0.60
C SER A 35 7.72 16.89 -0.88
N GLU A 36 9.04 17.01 -0.82
CA GLU A 36 9.97 15.88 -0.93
C GLU A 36 9.67 14.79 0.12
N SER A 37 9.09 15.20 1.26
CA SER A 37 8.67 14.36 2.38
C SER A 37 7.52 13.41 2.04
N LYS A 38 6.63 13.77 1.09
CA LYS A 38 5.45 12.97 0.72
C LYS A 38 5.83 11.57 0.27
N GLY A 39 6.82 11.47 -0.62
CA GLY A 39 7.31 10.18 -1.11
C GLY A 39 7.89 9.31 -0.01
N GLN A 40 8.64 9.91 0.92
CA GLN A 40 9.22 9.21 2.07
C GLN A 40 8.14 8.72 3.04
N ILE A 41 7.17 9.57 3.41
CA ILE A 41 6.08 9.21 4.34
C ILE A 41 5.29 8.01 3.81
N VAL A 42 4.94 8.04 2.52
CA VAL A 42 4.19 6.95 1.89
C VAL A 42 5.02 5.66 1.83
N ASN A 43 6.32 5.76 1.48
CA ASN A 43 7.19 4.58 1.45
C ASN A 43 7.35 3.96 2.84
N ASP A 44 7.62 4.80 3.86
CA ASP A 44 7.74 4.38 5.25
C ASP A 44 6.43 3.74 5.76
N LEU A 45 5.27 4.19 5.29
CA LEU A 45 3.96 3.60 5.57
C LEU A 45 3.78 2.21 4.96
N PHE A 46 4.24 1.98 3.73
CA PHE A 46 4.16 0.67 3.11
C PHE A 46 5.14 -0.33 3.73
N GLU A 47 6.31 0.13 4.16
CA GLU A 47 7.32 -0.72 4.79
C GLU A 47 6.98 -1.06 6.25
N ASN A 48 6.56 -0.06 7.04
CA ASN A 48 6.46 -0.18 8.49
C ASN A 48 5.03 0.01 9.04
N GLY A 49 4.06 0.22 8.15
CA GLY A 49 2.65 0.43 8.52
C GLY A 49 2.42 1.75 9.24
N ARG A 50 1.26 1.87 9.91
CA ARG A 50 0.84 3.11 10.60
C ARG A 50 1.85 3.64 11.64
N GLN A 51 2.69 2.77 12.20
CA GLN A 51 3.66 3.18 13.24
C GLN A 51 4.74 4.12 12.71
N SER A 52 5.06 4.09 11.41
CA SER A 52 6.04 5.02 10.83
C SER A 52 5.59 6.47 10.89
N LEU A 53 4.28 6.74 10.93
CA LEU A 53 3.74 8.09 10.99
C LEU A 53 4.16 8.86 12.24
N VAL A 54 4.57 8.19 13.31
CA VAL A 54 5.11 8.84 14.52
C VAL A 54 6.34 9.69 14.21
N LYS A 55 7.13 9.31 13.19
CA LYS A 55 8.30 10.09 12.76
C LYS A 55 7.94 11.42 12.09
N TYR A 56 6.71 11.53 11.58
CA TYR A 56 6.23 12.62 10.74
C TYR A 56 5.07 13.37 11.39
N GLU A 57 4.95 13.29 12.72
CA GLU A 57 3.87 13.96 13.47
C GLU A 57 3.89 15.48 13.25
N GLU A 58 5.07 16.07 13.03
CA GLU A 58 5.23 17.51 12.77
C GLU A 58 4.96 17.87 11.30
N ASP A 59 5.18 16.95 10.36
CA ASP A 59 4.96 17.14 8.91
C ASP A 59 3.50 16.91 8.49
N ILE A 60 2.75 16.16 9.28
CA ILE A 60 1.34 15.86 9.02
C ILE A 60 0.47 16.84 9.80
N ILE A 61 -0.58 17.36 9.17
CA ILE A 61 -1.55 18.22 9.85
C ILE A 61 -2.05 17.50 11.12
N CYS A 62 -1.79 18.09 12.29
CA CYS A 62 -2.02 17.48 13.60
C CYS A 62 -3.44 16.89 13.78
N LYS A 63 -4.45 17.51 13.16
CA LYS A 63 -5.83 17.01 13.14
C LYS A 63 -5.96 15.68 12.38
N LYS A 64 -5.36 15.59 11.19
CA LYS A 64 -5.34 14.37 10.36
C LYS A 64 -4.54 13.26 11.02
N TYR A 65 -3.39 13.59 11.58
CA TYR A 65 -2.58 12.64 12.35
C TYR A 65 -3.38 12.01 13.50
N LYS A 66 -4.07 12.84 14.31
CA LYS A 66 -4.92 12.36 15.41
C LYS A 66 -6.10 11.50 14.92
N ASP A 67 -6.76 11.89 13.82
CA ASP A 67 -7.87 11.12 13.25
C ASP A 67 -7.37 9.74 12.75
N VAL A 68 -6.18 9.71 12.14
CA VAL A 68 -5.56 8.49 11.64
C VAL A 68 -5.07 7.58 12.77
N MET A 69 -4.56 8.15 13.86
CA MET A 69 -4.05 7.39 15.00
C MET A 69 -5.15 6.92 15.96
N ASN A 70 -6.20 7.72 16.18
CA ASN A 70 -7.30 7.39 17.09
C ASN A 70 -8.39 6.50 16.46
N GLY A 71 -8.53 6.50 15.13
CA GLY A 71 -9.49 5.64 14.44
C GLY A 71 -9.05 4.17 14.44
N ARG A 72 -9.88 3.26 14.99
CA ARG A 72 -9.62 1.80 14.96
C ARG A 72 -9.67 1.23 13.54
N GLU A 73 -10.53 1.78 12.68
CA GLU A 73 -10.56 1.52 11.23
C GLU A 73 -10.89 2.82 10.50
N ASN A 74 -9.86 3.44 9.93
CA ASN A 74 -10.01 4.57 9.02
C ASN A 74 -9.67 4.14 7.59
N LYS A 75 -9.98 5.00 6.62
CA LYS A 75 -9.76 4.74 5.19
C LYS A 75 -8.30 4.33 4.91
N MET A 76 -7.32 4.94 5.59
CA MET A 76 -5.90 4.61 5.45
C MET A 76 -5.59 3.17 5.92
N MET A 77 -6.12 2.76 7.08
CA MET A 77 -5.94 1.39 7.57
C MET A 77 -6.56 0.35 6.61
N CYS A 78 -7.70 0.67 5.98
CA CYS A 78 -8.29 -0.18 4.96
C CYS A 78 -7.40 -0.31 3.72
N LEU A 79 -6.75 0.77 3.28
CA LEU A 79 -5.79 0.75 2.17
C LEU A 79 -4.56 -0.09 2.51
N LEU A 80 -3.96 0.12 3.69
CA LEU A 80 -2.81 -0.68 4.15
C LEU A 80 -3.15 -2.16 4.27
N LYS A 81 -4.33 -2.52 4.81
CA LYS A 81 -4.79 -3.92 4.87
C LYS A 81 -4.90 -4.55 3.47
N LYS A 82 -5.43 -3.81 2.48
CA LYS A 82 -5.49 -4.28 1.09
C LYS A 82 -4.09 -4.48 0.51
N TYR A 83 -3.18 -3.53 0.74
CA TYR A 83 -1.79 -3.61 0.30
C TYR A 83 -1.09 -4.86 0.86
N TYR A 84 -1.13 -5.05 2.19
CA TYR A 84 -0.46 -6.19 2.82
C TYR A 84 -1.10 -7.53 2.45
N ARG A 85 -2.43 -7.58 2.27
CA ARG A 85 -3.10 -8.78 1.75
C ARG A 85 -2.56 -9.15 0.37
N ARG A 86 -2.48 -8.18 -0.54
CA ARG A 86 -1.99 -8.44 -1.91
C ARG A 86 -0.51 -8.84 -1.92
N LYS A 87 0.35 -8.16 -1.15
CA LYS A 87 1.75 -8.58 -0.91
C LYS A 87 1.85 -10.02 -0.42
N TRP A 88 0.96 -10.41 0.49
CA TRP A 88 0.90 -11.77 1.02
C TRP A 88 0.43 -12.77 -0.05
N GLU A 89 -0.61 -12.45 -0.81
CA GLU A 89 -1.09 -13.27 -1.94
C GLU A 89 -0.03 -13.43 -3.05
N GLU A 90 0.74 -12.38 -3.35
CA GLU A 90 1.84 -12.44 -4.31
C GLU A 90 2.97 -13.36 -3.84
N GLN A 91 3.35 -13.27 -2.56
CA GLN A 91 4.43 -14.08 -2.00
C GLN A 91 4.04 -15.54 -1.77
N TYR A 92 2.81 -15.80 -1.32
CA TYR A 92 2.39 -17.12 -0.84
C TYR A 92 1.29 -17.77 -1.69
N GLY A 93 0.53 -17.00 -2.47
CA GLY A 93 -0.59 -17.52 -3.25
C GLY A 93 -0.18 -18.50 -4.35
N LYS A 94 1.07 -18.44 -4.82
CA LYS A 94 1.63 -19.39 -5.80
C LYS A 94 2.34 -20.59 -5.18
N SER A 95 2.65 -20.54 -3.89
CA SER A 95 3.54 -21.50 -3.24
C SER A 95 2.90 -22.26 -2.08
N ASN A 96 1.73 -21.84 -1.61
CA ASN A 96 1.07 -22.41 -0.44
C ASN A 96 -0.17 -23.24 -0.85
N PRO A 97 -0.15 -24.58 -0.69
CA PRO A 97 -1.22 -25.46 -1.17
C PRO A 97 -2.61 -25.14 -0.63
N TRP A 98 -2.70 -24.56 0.57
CA TRP A 98 -3.97 -24.16 1.19
C TRP A 98 -4.67 -23.02 0.43
N PHE A 99 -3.95 -22.23 -0.37
CA PHE A 99 -4.49 -21.16 -1.19
C PHE A 99 -4.93 -21.63 -2.59
N ILE A 100 -4.29 -22.68 -3.12
CA ILE A 100 -4.59 -23.24 -4.46
C ILE A 100 -5.93 -24.03 -4.45
N SER A 101 -6.41 -24.45 -3.28
CA SER A 101 -7.62 -25.27 -3.13
C SER A 101 -8.89 -24.49 -2.71
N PHE A 102 -8.91 -23.16 -2.80
CA PHE A 102 -10.11 -22.35 -2.51
C PHE A 102 -10.96 -22.10 -3.77
#